data_AF-A0A956QZF6-F1
#
_entry.id   AF-A0A956QZF6-F1
#
_cell.length_a   1.000
_cell.length_b   1.000
_cell.length_c   1.000
_cell.angle_alpha   90.00
_cell.angle_beta   90.00
_cell.angle_gamma   90.00
#
_symmetry.space_group_name_H-M   'P 1'
#
loop_
_entity.id
_entity.type
_entity.pdbx_description
1 polymer ?
#
loop_
_entity_poly.entity_id
_entity_poly.type
_entity_poly.pdbx_seq_one_letter_code
_entity_poly.pdbx_strand_id
1 'polypeptide(L)' 'MDVAQSIYDARIEAGLTQEELANLIGTTKSAISRLEDSNYEGHSLNMLRRIADALGKTVRVEFV' A
#
# COMPACT_ATOMS: atom_id res chain seq x y z
N MET A 1 2.74 -7.46 -12.23
CA MET A 1 2.88 -7.37 -10.76
C MET A 1 1.55 -6.86 -10.26
N ASP A 2 0.94 -7.56 -9.32
CA ASP A 2 -0.33 -7.13 -8.71
C ASP A 2 -0.08 -5.93 -7.77
N VAL A 3 -1.05 -5.02 -7.69
CA VAL A 3 -0.99 -3.83 -6.82
C VAL A 3 -0.87 -4.27 -5.36
N ALA A 4 -1.64 -5.29 -4.95
CA ALA A 4 -1.61 -5.83 -3.60
C ALA A 4 -0.20 -6.33 -3.21
N GLN A 5 0.43 -7.12 -4.10
CA GLN A 5 1.79 -7.61 -3.90
C GLN A 5 2.81 -6.47 -3.80
N SER A 6 2.65 -5.43 -4.63
CA SER A 6 3.56 -4.26 -4.62
C SER A 6 3.50 -3.50 -3.29
N ILE A 7 2.31 -3.38 -2.68
CA ILE A 7 2.13 -2.76 -1.37
C ILE A 7 2.79 -3.62 -0.28
N TYR A 8 2.53 -4.93 -0.31
CA TYR A 8 3.11 -5.87 0.65
C TYR A 8 4.65 -5.83 0.63
N ASP A 9 5.24 -5.95 -0.56
CA ASP A 9 6.70 -5.97 -0.72
C ASP A 9 7.33 -4.67 -0.23
N ALA A 10 6.76 -3.52 -0.62
CA ALA A 10 7.26 -2.22 -0.18
C ALA A 10 7.16 -2.03 1.34
N ARG A 11 6.09 -2.54 1.98
CA ARG A 11 5.95 -2.49 3.43
C ARG A 11 7.00 -3.37 4.13
N ILE A 12 7.24 -4.57 3.62
CA ILE A 12 8.24 -5.50 4.17
C ILE A 12 9.66 -4.96 3.98
N GLU A 13 9.97 -4.36 2.83
CA GLU A 13 11.26 -3.68 2.57
C GLU A 13 11.52 -2.55 3.57
N ALA A 14 10.45 -1.84 3.97
CA ALA A 14 10.51 -0.80 5.00
C ALA A 14 10.57 -1.35 6.44
N GLY A 15 10.48 -2.66 6.65
CA GLY A 15 10.52 -3.30 7.96
C GLY A 15 9.30 -3.05 8.83
N LEU A 16 8.16 -2.68 8.23
CA LEU A 16 6.94 -2.29 8.95
C LEU A 16 5.93 -3.43 9.04
N THR A 17 5.23 -3.50 10.17
CA THR A 17 3.97 -4.25 10.29
C THR A 17 2.82 -3.49 9.61
N GLN A 18 1.70 -4.19 9.35
CA GLN A 18 0.49 -3.55 8.82
C GLN A 18 -0.07 -2.46 9.76
N GLU A 19 0.06 -2.64 11.08
CA GLU A 19 -0.37 -1.66 12.08
C GLU A 19 0.50 -0.41 12.04
N GLU A 20 1.81 -0.56 11.92
CA GLU A 20 2.74 0.58 11.82
C GLU A 20 2.53 1.38 10.54
N LEU A 21 2.35 0.71 9.38
CA LEU A 21 1.99 1.41 8.15
C LEU A 21 0.64 2.11 8.28
N ALA A 22 -0.35 1.46 8.91
CA ALA A 22 -1.65 2.07 9.13
C ALA A 22 -1.55 3.36 9.97
N ASN A 23 -0.74 3.33 11.03
CA ASN A 23 -0.49 4.50 11.88
C ASN A 23 0.23 5.62 11.13
N LEU A 24 1.24 5.29 10.32
CA LEU A 24 1.97 6.28 9.52
C LEU A 24 1.07 7.03 8.55
N ILE A 25 0.14 6.33 7.90
CA ILE A 25 -0.74 6.97 6.92
C ILE A 25 -2.07 7.40 7.52
N GLY A 26 -2.37 7.16 8.80
CA GLY A 26 -3.65 7.53 9.41
C GLY A 26 -4.83 6.71 8.86
N THR A 27 -4.74 5.39 8.93
CA THR A 27 -5.82 4.44 8.61
C THR A 27 -5.83 3.29 9.62
N THR A 28 -6.55 2.21 9.34
CA THR A 28 -6.61 1.01 10.20
C THR A 28 -5.77 -0.13 9.62
N LYS A 29 -5.25 -1.01 10.48
CA LYS A 29 -4.61 -2.27 10.05
C LYS A 29 -5.50 -3.09 9.12
N SER A 30 -6.81 -3.14 9.38
CA SER A 30 -7.77 -3.85 8.52
C SER A 30 -7.89 -3.23 7.12
N ALA A 31 -7.66 -1.93 6.97
CA ALA A 31 -7.59 -1.29 5.66
C ALA A 31 -6.30 -1.70 4.92
N ILE A 32 -5.14 -1.70 5.61
CA ILE A 32 -3.88 -2.18 5.03
C ILE A 32 -3.99 -3.65 4.61
N SER A 33 -4.54 -4.50 5.48
CA SER A 33 -4.75 -5.92 5.19
C SER A 33 -5.62 -6.16 3.96
N ARG A 34 -6.65 -5.33 3.71
CA ARG A 34 -7.45 -5.42 2.48
C ARG A 34 -6.66 -4.95 1.25
N LEU A 35 -5.86 -3.90 1.39
CA LEU A 35 -5.04 -3.39 0.28
C LEU A 35 -3.95 -4.39 -0.14
N GLU A 36 -3.50 -5.26 0.77
CA GLU A 36 -2.55 -6.35 0.52
C GLU A 36 -3.22 -7.68 0.13
N ASP A 37 -4.55 -7.72 0.02
CA ASP A 37 -5.30 -8.90 -0.45
C ASP A 37 -5.37 -8.88 -1.98
N SER A 38 -4.90 -9.95 -2.63
CA SER A 38 -4.88 -10.10 -4.09
C SER A 38 -6.27 -10.17 -4.73
N ASN A 39 -7.34 -10.34 -3.96
CA ASN A 39 -8.72 -10.34 -4.45
C ASN A 39 -9.41 -8.98 -4.28
N TYR A 40 -8.71 -7.98 -3.73
CA TYR A 40 -9.28 -6.66 -3.52
C TYR A 40 -9.03 -5.75 -4.72
N GLU A 41 -10.09 -5.25 -5.34
CA GLU A 41 -9.99 -4.33 -6.50
C GLU A 41 -10.22 -2.85 -6.12
N GLY A 42 -10.45 -2.57 -4.84
CA GLY A 42 -10.86 -1.24 -4.35
C GLY A 42 -9.72 -0.25 -4.10
N HIS A 43 -8.55 -0.43 -4.76
CA HIS A 43 -7.41 0.47 -4.57
C HIS A 43 -7.68 1.83 -5.23
N SER A 44 -7.78 2.89 -4.41
CA SER A 44 -7.79 4.25 -4.94
C SER A 44 -6.36 4.76 -5.16
N LEU A 45 -6.13 5.49 -6.25
CA LEU A 45 -4.84 6.15 -6.51
C LEU A 45 -4.38 7.06 -5.36
N ASN A 46 -5.32 7.69 -4.65
CA ASN A 46 -5.01 8.51 -3.47
C ASN A 46 -4.41 7.66 -2.33
N MET A 47 -5.01 6.51 -2.02
CA MET A 47 -4.46 5.59 -1.00
C MET A 47 -3.10 5.05 -1.40
N LEU A 48 -2.92 4.67 -2.67
CA LEU A 48 -1.63 4.21 -3.18
C LEU A 48 -0.56 5.29 -3.05
N ARG A 49 -0.91 6.56 -3.31
CA ARG A 49 0.01 7.69 -3.15
C ARG A 49 0.38 7.90 -1.68
N ARG A 50 -0.58 7.88 -0.75
CA ARG A 50 -0.31 8.01 0.69
C ARG A 50 0.63 6.91 1.20
N ILE A 51 0.43 5.67 0.75
CA ILE A 51 1.33 4.54 1.07
C ILE A 51 2.72 4.80 0.50
N ALA A 52 2.81 5.16 -0.79
CA ALA A 52 4.08 5.42 -1.43
C ALA A 52 4.85 6.56 -0.72
N ASP A 53 4.19 7.67 -0.40
CA ASP A 53 4.79 8.81 0.29
C ASP A 53 5.33 8.39 1.68
N ALA A 54 4.57 7.60 2.45
CA ALA A 54 5.02 7.11 3.76
C ALA A 54 6.18 6.12 3.70
N LEU A 55 6.35 5.44 2.56
CA LEU A 55 7.43 4.48 2.31
C LEU A 55 8.60 5.10 1.51
N GLY A 56 8.56 6.39 1.19
CA GLY A 56 9.58 7.05 0.36
C GLY A 56 9.63 6.53 -1.09
N LYS A 57 8.51 6.04 -1.61
CA LYS A 57 8.33 5.51 -2.98
C LYS A 57 7.49 6.48 -3.83
N THR A 58 7.23 6.12 -5.09
CA THR A 58 6.38 6.90 -6.00
C THR A 58 5.49 5.98 -6.82
N VAL A 59 4.22 6.37 -6.99
CA VAL A 59 3.27 5.67 -7.87
C VAL A 59 3.45 6.14 -9.32
N ARG A 60 3.57 5.20 -10.26
CA ARG A 60 3.58 5.44 -11.71
C ARG A 60 2.41 4.71 -12.37
N VAL A 61 1.67 5.42 -13.22
CA VAL A 61 0.56 4.87 -14.03
C VAL A 61 0.96 5.00 -15.50
N GLU A 62 0.82 3.92 -16.26
CA GLU A 62 1.14 3.86 -17.68
C GLU A 62 0.03 3.13 -18.42
N PHE A 63 -0.40 3.69 -19.55
CA PHE A 63 -1.30 3.03 -20.48
C PHE A 63 -0.43 2.37 -21.56
N VAL A 64 -0.60 1.07 -21.76
CA VAL A 64 0.15 0.27 -22.75
C VAL A 64 -0.74 -0.17 -23.88
#